data_AF-A0A7S2UT67-F1
#
_entry.id   AF-A0A7S2UT67-F1
#
_cell.length_a   1.000
_cell.length_b   1.000
_cell.length_c   1.000
_cell.angle_alpha   90.00
_cell.angle_beta   90.00
_cell.angle_gamma   90.00
#
_symmetry.space_group_name_H-M   'P 1'
#
loop_
_entity.id
_entity.type
_entity.pdbx_description
1 polymer ?
#
loop_
_entity_poly.entity_id
_entity_poly.type
_entity_poly.pdbx_seq_one_letter_code
_entity_poly.pdbx_strand_id
1 'polypeptide(L)'
;AEEACRNESNDLQRHERQLRNTEAEMDAFGKMISEMQEKKRISFLRSEGYRDEAAEEIEHIDQVEMERMKDVPRIKHQISLYGTMTGIKWDFSREDVLAGEVEIPSKQGFRRFSIDPSESSPTDVATTLWELMDGVTTN
;
A
#
# COMPACT_ATOMS: atom_id res chain seq x y z
N ALA A 1 74.36 43.68 -15.76
CA ALA A 1 74.29 42.30 -16.29
C ALA A 1 73.87 41.32 -15.20
N GLU A 2 74.56 41.27 -14.07
CA GLU A 2 74.24 40.35 -12.95
C GLU A 2 72.83 40.57 -12.36
N GLU A 3 72.40 41.81 -12.22
CA GLU A 3 71.08 42.16 -11.64
C GLU A 3 69.91 41.77 -12.57
N ALA A 4 70.13 41.82 -13.89
CA ALA A 4 69.17 41.36 -14.90
C ALA A 4 69.05 39.83 -14.90
N CYS A 5 70.18 39.10 -14.87
CA CYS A 5 70.18 37.64 -14.71
C CYS A 5 69.49 37.19 -13.42
N ARG A 6 69.64 37.97 -12.33
CA ARG A 6 69.02 37.65 -11.04
C ARG A 6 67.51 37.86 -11.06
N ASN A 7 67.03 38.90 -11.73
CA ASN A 7 65.60 39.14 -11.93
C ASN A 7 64.97 38.09 -12.85
N GLU A 8 65.61 37.75 -13.96
CA GLU A 8 65.16 36.67 -14.85
C GLU A 8 65.13 35.31 -14.14
N SER A 9 66.13 35.01 -13.31
CA SER A 9 66.15 33.78 -12.49
C SER A 9 65.01 33.73 -11.47
N ASN A 10 64.67 34.86 -10.85
CA ASN A 10 63.55 34.96 -9.91
C ASN A 10 62.20 34.81 -10.60
N ASP A 11 62.04 35.38 -11.80
CA ASP A 11 60.81 35.27 -12.60
C ASP A 11 60.62 33.85 -13.14
N LEU A 12 61.69 33.19 -13.58
CA LEU A 12 61.65 31.76 -13.94
C LEU A 12 61.21 30.89 -12.76
N GLN A 13 61.76 31.11 -11.55
CA GLN A 13 61.34 30.38 -10.36
C GLN A 13 59.87 30.62 -9.98
N ARG A 14 59.36 31.84 -10.21
CA ARG A 14 57.94 32.16 -9.99
C ARG A 14 57.05 31.41 -10.97
N HIS A 15 57.42 31.39 -12.25
CA HIS A 15 56.67 30.65 -13.26
C HIS A 15 56.71 29.14 -13.04
N GLU A 16 57.85 28.57 -12.63
CA GLU A 16 57.94 27.16 -12.25
C GLU A 16 57.07 26.80 -11.05
N ARG A 17 56.88 27.71 -10.09
CA ARG A 17 55.96 27.49 -8.96
C ARG A 17 54.51 27.57 -9.42
N GLN A 18 54.18 28.52 -10.28
CA GLN A 18 52.83 28.63 -10.85
C GLN A 18 52.47 27.40 -11.68
N LEU A 19 53.37 26.93 -12.55
CA LEU A 19 53.18 25.71 -13.34
C LEU A 19 52.92 24.50 -12.44
N ARG A 20 53.75 24.28 -11.42
CA ARG A 20 53.55 23.20 -10.45
C ARG A 20 52.21 23.29 -9.72
N ASN A 21 51.79 24.49 -9.35
CA ASN A 21 50.49 24.69 -8.69
C ASN A 21 49.34 24.38 -9.65
N THR A 22 49.40 24.86 -10.90
CA THR A 22 48.35 24.58 -11.90
C THR A 22 48.29 23.12 -12.29
N GLU A 23 49.44 22.43 -12.37
CA GLU A 23 49.50 20.97 -12.60
C GLU A 23 48.85 20.21 -11.44
N ALA A 24 49.13 20.60 -10.19
CA ALA A 24 48.51 20.00 -9.01
C ALA A 24 46.99 20.25 -8.96
N GLU A 25 46.53 21.43 -9.37
CA GLU A 25 45.09 21.75 -9.49
C GLU A 25 44.42 20.93 -10.60
N MET A 26 45.06 20.76 -11.77
CA MET A 26 44.56 19.91 -12.85
C MET A 26 44.41 18.45 -12.38
N ASP A 27 45.39 17.92 -11.66
CA ASP A 27 45.32 16.56 -11.10
C ASP A 27 44.19 16.42 -10.07
N ALA A 28 44.00 17.44 -9.21
CA ALA A 28 42.92 17.47 -8.24
C ALA A 28 41.54 17.50 -8.93
N PHE A 29 41.38 18.31 -9.97
CA PHE A 29 40.14 18.34 -10.76
C PHE A 29 39.91 17.03 -11.51
N GLY A 30 40.96 16.40 -12.05
CA GLY A 30 40.86 15.09 -12.70
C GLY A 30 40.33 14.01 -11.75
N LYS A 31 40.82 13.99 -10.50
CA LYS A 31 40.30 13.10 -9.44
C LYS A 31 38.84 13.40 -9.12
N MET A 32 38.49 14.69 -8.94
CA MET A 32 37.12 15.10 -8.62
C MET A 32 36.12 14.74 -9.74
N ILE A 33 36.50 14.92 -11.01
CA ILE A 33 35.67 14.53 -12.16
C ILE A 33 35.44 13.02 -12.15
N SER A 34 36.48 12.23 -11.89
CA SER A 34 36.39 10.77 -11.85
C SER A 34 35.46 10.29 -10.73
N GLU A 35 35.57 10.88 -9.54
CA GLU A 35 34.67 10.61 -8.41
C GLU A 35 33.22 10.99 -8.71
N MET A 36 33.00 12.14 -9.34
CA MET A 36 31.67 12.61 -9.71
C MET A 36 31.02 11.73 -10.79
N GLN A 37 31.80 11.26 -11.75
CA GLN A 37 31.35 10.31 -12.77
C GLN A 37 30.91 8.99 -12.14
N GLU A 38 31.68 8.46 -11.20
CA GLU A 38 31.33 7.22 -10.52
C GLU A 38 30.07 7.37 -9.63
N LYS A 39 29.98 8.46 -8.86
CA LYS A 39 28.76 8.78 -8.10
C LYS A 39 27.54 8.91 -8.98
N LYS A 40 27.68 9.57 -10.14
CA LYS A 40 26.60 9.69 -11.13
C LYS A 40 26.17 8.31 -11.65
N ARG A 41 27.13 7.44 -11.99
CA ARG A 41 26.86 6.08 -12.45
C ARG A 41 26.11 5.26 -11.42
N ILE A 42 26.55 5.28 -10.16
CA ILE A 42 25.89 4.58 -9.06
C ILE A 42 24.48 5.12 -8.82
N SER A 43 24.31 6.45 -8.80
CA SER A 43 23.01 7.07 -8.62
C SER A 43 22.04 6.73 -9.74
N PHE A 44 22.53 6.64 -10.98
CA PHE A 44 21.72 6.25 -12.13
C PHE A 44 21.22 4.81 -12.00
N LEU A 45 22.12 3.86 -11.70
CA LEU A 45 21.76 2.46 -11.49
C LEU A 45 20.77 2.26 -10.35
N ARG A 46 20.92 3.00 -9.24
CA ARG A 46 19.94 2.98 -8.14
C ARG A 46 18.57 3.50 -8.57
N SER A 47 18.56 4.55 -9.38
CA SER A 47 17.30 5.14 -9.87
C SER A 47 16.57 4.20 -10.83
N GLU A 48 17.30 3.42 -11.62
CA GLU A 48 16.72 2.33 -12.42
C GLU A 48 16.17 1.22 -11.52
N GLY A 49 16.94 0.75 -10.53
CA GLY A 49 16.45 -0.25 -9.57
C GLY A 49 15.16 0.17 -8.86
N TYR A 50 15.06 1.42 -8.40
CA TYR A 50 13.82 1.92 -7.80
C TYR A 50 12.64 2.00 -8.78
N ARG A 51 12.89 2.16 -10.08
CA ARG A 51 11.82 2.13 -11.09
C ARG A 51 11.31 0.72 -11.31
N ASP A 52 12.20 -0.25 -11.32
CA ASP A 52 11.84 -1.67 -11.46
C ASP A 52 11.05 -2.14 -10.23
N GLU A 53 11.52 -1.82 -9.02
CA GLU A 53 10.79 -2.10 -7.76
C GLU A 53 9.40 -1.45 -7.75
N ALA A 54 9.29 -0.20 -8.22
CA ALA A 54 7.99 0.47 -8.31
C ALA A 54 7.06 -0.18 -9.34
N ALA A 55 7.60 -0.72 -10.44
CA ALA A 55 6.81 -1.43 -11.44
C ALA A 55 6.26 -2.76 -10.89
N GLU A 56 7.07 -3.51 -10.14
CA GLU A 56 6.64 -4.73 -9.46
C GLU A 56 5.55 -4.45 -8.42
N GLU A 57 5.69 -3.39 -7.63
CA GLU A 57 4.68 -3.02 -6.62
C GLU A 57 3.34 -2.61 -7.28
N ILE A 58 3.39 -1.92 -8.43
CA ILE A 58 2.18 -1.60 -9.20
C ILE A 58 1.49 -2.87 -9.70
N GLU A 59 2.25 -3.86 -10.18
CA GLU A 59 1.70 -5.15 -10.60
C GLU A 59 0.99 -5.88 -9.45
N HIS A 60 1.57 -5.84 -8.24
CA HIS A 60 0.94 -6.39 -7.04
C HIS A 60 -0.37 -5.67 -6.70
N ILE A 61 -0.41 -4.35 -6.77
CA ILE A 61 -1.62 -3.56 -6.54
C ILE A 61 -2.69 -3.92 -7.57
N ASP A 62 -2.33 -4.00 -8.85
CA ASP A 62 -3.24 -4.34 -9.93
C ASP A 62 -3.84 -5.74 -9.74
N GLN A 63 -3.03 -6.71 -9.31
CA GLN A 63 -3.50 -8.07 -9.00
C GLN A 63 -4.55 -8.08 -7.88
N VAL A 64 -4.28 -7.38 -6.78
CA VAL A 64 -5.23 -7.27 -5.66
C VAL A 64 -6.52 -6.57 -6.10
N GLU A 65 -6.42 -5.50 -6.88
CA GLU A 65 -7.59 -4.79 -7.40
C GLU A 65 -8.41 -5.68 -8.36
N MET A 66 -7.78 -6.47 -9.22
CA MET A 66 -8.50 -7.43 -10.07
C MET A 66 -9.28 -8.47 -9.26
N GLU A 67 -8.68 -9.02 -8.20
CA GLU A 67 -9.36 -9.95 -7.30
C GLU A 67 -10.55 -9.28 -6.59
N ARG A 68 -10.35 -8.06 -6.08
CA ARG A 68 -11.43 -7.27 -5.46
C ARG A 68 -12.56 -6.96 -6.44
N MET A 69 -12.25 -6.62 -7.69
CA MET A 69 -13.24 -6.35 -8.74
C MET A 69 -14.11 -7.57 -9.03
N LYS A 70 -13.60 -8.79 -8.86
CA LYS A 70 -14.35 -10.02 -9.05
C LYS A 70 -15.13 -10.42 -7.79
N ASP A 71 -14.49 -10.40 -6.63
CA ASP A 71 -15.07 -10.96 -5.41
C ASP A 71 -16.04 -10.04 -4.70
N VAL A 72 -15.82 -8.72 -4.70
CA VAL A 72 -16.72 -7.78 -4.02
C VAL A 72 -18.13 -7.82 -4.63
N PRO A 73 -18.33 -7.76 -5.96
CA PRO A 73 -19.67 -7.90 -6.55
C PRO A 73 -20.29 -9.26 -6.26
N ARG A 74 -19.49 -10.34 -6.29
CA ARG A 74 -19.96 -11.70 -5.98
C ARG A 74 -20.48 -11.81 -4.56
N ILE A 75 -19.71 -11.34 -3.57
CA ILE A 75 -20.09 -11.33 -2.15
C ILE A 75 -21.33 -10.45 -1.94
N LYS A 76 -21.36 -9.24 -2.52
CA LYS A 76 -22.53 -8.34 -2.44
C LYS A 76 -23.78 -9.01 -3.01
N HIS A 77 -23.66 -9.70 -4.14
CA HIS A 77 -24.77 -10.43 -4.74
C HIS A 77 -25.25 -11.56 -3.82
N GLN A 78 -24.35 -12.36 -3.25
CA GLN A 78 -24.71 -13.41 -2.29
C GLN A 78 -25.41 -12.86 -1.05
N ILE A 79 -24.89 -11.79 -0.45
CA ILE A 79 -25.52 -11.11 0.69
C ILE A 79 -26.93 -10.61 0.30
N SER A 80 -27.06 -9.99 -0.87
CA SER A 80 -28.36 -9.53 -1.38
C SER A 80 -29.35 -10.67 -1.58
N LEU A 81 -28.90 -11.82 -2.08
CA LEU A 81 -29.74 -13.01 -2.24
C LEU A 81 -30.20 -13.53 -0.88
N TYR A 82 -29.31 -13.62 0.11
CA TYR A 82 -29.68 -14.04 1.47
C TYR A 82 -30.67 -13.07 2.11
N GLY A 83 -30.44 -11.76 2.02
CA GLY A 83 -31.38 -10.75 2.53
C GLY A 83 -32.76 -10.84 1.85
N THR A 84 -32.78 -11.08 0.54
CA THR A 84 -34.04 -11.23 -0.22
C THR A 84 -34.76 -12.54 0.11
N MET A 85 -34.02 -13.65 0.27
CA MET A 85 -34.60 -14.97 0.53
C MET A 85 -35.14 -15.08 1.94
N THR A 86 -34.43 -14.50 2.91
CA THR A 86 -34.78 -14.61 4.34
C THR A 86 -35.61 -13.46 4.85
N GLY A 87 -35.56 -12.30 4.20
CA GLY A 87 -36.14 -11.06 4.73
C GLY A 87 -35.46 -10.59 6.03
N ILE A 88 -34.30 -11.15 6.39
CA ILE A 88 -33.59 -10.82 7.62
C ILE A 88 -32.63 -9.66 7.38
N LYS A 89 -32.76 -8.64 8.23
CA LYS A 89 -31.80 -7.57 8.42
C LYS A 89 -31.08 -7.77 9.75
N TRP A 90 -29.80 -8.11 9.67
CA TRP A 90 -28.94 -8.32 10.85
C TRP A 90 -28.54 -7.00 11.51
N ASP A 91 -28.50 -7.00 12.84
CA ASP A 91 -27.94 -5.94 13.66
C ASP A 91 -26.55 -6.37 14.14
N PHE A 92 -25.50 -5.68 13.66
CA PHE A 92 -24.10 -5.96 13.96
C PHE A 92 -23.53 -5.07 15.08
N SER A 93 -24.37 -4.36 15.83
CA SER A 93 -23.92 -3.50 16.93
C SER A 93 -23.29 -4.27 18.09
N ARG A 94 -23.60 -5.56 18.21
CA ARG A 94 -23.09 -6.48 19.23
C ARG A 94 -22.53 -7.74 18.56
N GLU A 95 -21.30 -8.10 18.88
CA GLU A 95 -20.64 -9.29 18.33
C GLU A 95 -21.04 -10.59 19.05
N ASP A 96 -21.54 -10.48 20.28
CA ASP A 96 -21.85 -11.61 21.17
C ASP A 96 -23.28 -12.18 20.99
N VAL A 97 -24.14 -11.50 20.22
CA VAL A 97 -25.56 -11.85 20.09
C VAL A 97 -25.98 -11.83 18.63
N LEU A 98 -26.76 -12.81 18.22
CA LEU A 98 -27.43 -12.84 16.92
C LEU A 98 -28.73 -12.04 17.01
N ALA A 99 -28.68 -10.77 16.62
CA ALA A 99 -29.81 -9.87 16.64
C ALA A 99 -30.18 -9.35 15.24
N GLY A 100 -31.44 -8.98 15.07
CA GLY A 100 -31.91 -8.43 13.81
C GLY A 100 -33.42 -8.26 13.74
N GLU A 101 -33.89 -7.96 12.54
CA GLU A 101 -35.30 -7.84 12.19
C GLU A 101 -35.59 -8.78 11.02
N VAL A 102 -36.70 -9.53 11.06
CA VAL A 102 -37.19 -10.35 9.96
C VAL A 102 -38.47 -9.75 9.41
N GLU A 103 -38.56 -9.62 8.08
CA GLU A 103 -39.79 -9.31 7.38
C GLU A 103 -40.68 -10.56 7.31
N ILE A 104 -41.96 -10.42 7.69
CA ILE A 104 -42.95 -11.50 7.63
C ILE A 104 -44.00 -11.10 6.58
N PRO A 105 -43.87 -11.54 5.31
CA PRO A 105 -44.75 -11.11 4.23
C PRO A 105 -46.22 -11.41 4.48
N SER A 106 -46.52 -12.55 5.10
CA SER A 106 -47.89 -12.98 5.43
C SER A 106 -48.61 -12.05 6.42
N LYS A 107 -47.85 -11.30 7.23
CA LYS A 107 -48.36 -10.37 8.25
C LYS A 107 -48.11 -8.90 7.90
N GLN A 108 -47.50 -8.61 6.75
CA GLN A 108 -47.10 -7.27 6.31
C GLN A 108 -46.38 -6.49 7.43
N GLY A 109 -45.42 -7.12 8.11
CA GLY A 109 -44.75 -6.51 9.25
C GLY A 109 -43.36 -7.07 9.51
N PHE A 110 -42.61 -6.37 10.37
CA PHE A 110 -41.28 -6.76 10.80
C PHE A 110 -41.31 -7.27 12.25
N ARG A 111 -40.52 -8.29 12.54
CA ARG A 111 -40.32 -8.81 13.91
C ARG A 111 -38.85 -8.75 14.28
N ARG A 112 -38.55 -8.22 15.46
CA ARG A 112 -37.20 -8.24 16.02
C ARG A 112 -36.89 -9.57 16.68
N PHE A 113 -35.64 -9.99 16.62
CA PHE A 113 -35.13 -11.13 17.36
C PHE A 113 -33.75 -10.81 17.96
N SER A 114 -33.41 -11.54 19.02
CA SER A 114 -32.13 -11.48 19.71
C SER A 114 -31.90 -12.87 20.31
N ILE A 115 -30.90 -13.58 19.80
CA ILE A 115 -30.57 -14.95 20.19
C ILE A 115 -29.14 -14.97 20.70
N ASP A 116 -28.92 -15.48 21.90
CA ASP A 116 -27.58 -15.72 22.42
C ASP A 116 -27.04 -17.05 21.84
N PRO A 117 -26.01 -17.01 20.99
CA PRO A 117 -25.45 -18.22 20.39
C PRO A 117 -24.71 -19.11 21.41
N SER A 118 -24.42 -18.62 22.62
CA SER A 118 -23.82 -19.44 23.69
C SER A 118 -24.84 -20.32 24.42
N GLU A 119 -26.12 -19.95 24.37
CA GLU A 119 -27.21 -20.66 25.04
C GLU A 119 -27.95 -21.65 24.13
N SER A 120 -27.68 -21.61 22.81
CA SER A 120 -28.40 -22.39 21.80
C SER A 120 -27.45 -23.14 20.87
N SER A 121 -27.79 -24.36 20.44
CA SER A 121 -27.00 -25.04 19.41
C SER A 121 -27.19 -24.38 18.04
N PRO A 122 -26.24 -24.52 17.10
CA PRO A 122 -26.39 -23.97 15.74
C PRO A 122 -27.66 -24.44 15.03
N THR A 123 -28.11 -25.68 15.30
CA THR A 123 -29.33 -26.24 14.75
C THR A 123 -30.57 -25.57 15.34
N ASP A 124 -30.58 -25.32 16.65
CA ASP A 124 -31.71 -24.65 17.33
C ASP A 124 -31.86 -23.21 16.86
N VAL A 125 -30.74 -22.51 16.69
CA VAL A 125 -30.70 -21.15 16.11
C VAL A 125 -31.28 -21.16 14.70
N ALA A 126 -30.86 -22.10 13.84
CA ALA A 126 -31.37 -22.21 12.48
C ALA A 126 -32.88 -22.48 12.44
N THR A 127 -33.37 -23.44 13.25
CA THR A 127 -34.81 -23.73 13.37
C THR A 127 -35.58 -22.50 13.83
N THR A 128 -35.09 -21.79 14.85
CA THR A 128 -35.72 -20.56 15.37
C THR A 128 -35.84 -19.50 14.29
N LEU A 129 -34.79 -19.29 13.49
CA LEU A 129 -34.81 -18.33 12.38
C LEU A 129 -35.81 -18.73 11.28
N TRP A 130 -35.93 -20.03 10.96
CA TRP A 130 -36.94 -20.53 10.01
C TRP A 130 -38.37 -20.30 10.51
N GLU A 131 -38.64 -20.61 11.77
CA GLU A 131 -39.95 -20.38 12.39
C GLU A 131 -40.32 -18.89 12.42
N LEU A 132 -39.34 -18.01 12.66
CA LEU A 132 -39.51 -16.57 12.63
C LEU A 132 -39.89 -16.07 11.23
N MET A 133 -39.26 -16.60 10.16
CA MET A 133 -39.58 -16.26 8.76
C MET A 133 -40.99 -16.72 8.37
N ASP A 134 -41.41 -17.91 8.82
CA ASP A 134 -42.75 -18.45 8.58
C ASP A 134 -43.84 -17.72 9.41
N GLY A 135 -43.42 -16.82 10.30
CA GLY A 135 -44.32 -16.03 11.15
C GLY A 135 -44.93 -16.83 12.29
N VAL A 136 -44.33 -17.96 12.67
CA VAL A 136 -44.74 -18.75 13.84
C VAL A 136 -44.53 -17.90 15.08
N THR A 137 -45.60 -17.71 15.85
CA THR A 137 -45.55 -17.09 17.18
C THR A 137 -45.22 -18.20 18.17
N THR A 138 -43.98 -18.26 18.64
CA THR A 138 -43.71 -18.85 19.96
C THR A 138 -44.47 -18.00 20.97
N ASN A 139 -45.53 -18.57 21.54
CA ASN A 139 -46.33 -18.00 22.62
C ASN A 139 -45.55 -18.06 23.93
#